data_AF-A0AAU5WDE0-F1
#
_entry.id   AF-A0AAU5WDE0-F1
#
_cell.length_a   1.000
_cell.length_b   1.000
_cell.length_c   1.000
_cell.angle_alpha   90.00
_cell.angle_beta   90.00
_cell.angle_gamma   90.00
#
_symmetry.space_group_name_H-M   'P 1'
#
loop_
_entity.id
_entity.type
_entity.pdbx_description
1 polymer ?
#
loop_
_entity_poly.entity_id
_entity_poly.type
_entity_poly.pdbx_seq_one_letter_code
_entity_poly.pdbx_strand_id
1 'polypeptide(L)'
;MRGLRCLDGSSLAVVPVASVDRGGNPFEVTLELRRDGDSFGSVGERCGYFLAGLAGRVAEARAESSPQATRWPDPDDRFPDPQHGGAAREPELFAFRYRDRGDLVSTGELRCALRTSSMWVGPQQSASGSWRVARRAVLDAWGAGGRGVRAVLTSSELAGFLAEVLAEAERAGAGYRDHHGR
;
A
#
# COMPACT_ATOMS: atom_id res chain seq x y z
N MET A 1 -2.68 10.95 -10.60
CA MET A 1 -1.86 9.94 -9.90
C MET A 1 -0.80 9.38 -10.82
N ARG A 2 0.42 9.16 -10.32
CA ARG A 2 1.44 8.40 -11.03
C ARG A 2 1.25 6.90 -10.70
N GLY A 3 1.22 6.04 -11.71
CA GLY A 3 1.09 4.60 -11.49
C GLY A 3 2.36 3.98 -10.92
N LEU A 4 2.23 2.98 -10.05
CA LEU A 4 3.32 2.16 -9.56
C LEU A 4 3.94 1.36 -10.70
N ARG A 5 5.27 1.30 -10.77
CA ARG A 5 5.95 0.46 -11.76
C ARG A 5 5.99 -0.99 -11.26
N CYS A 6 5.46 -1.90 -12.06
CA CYS A 6 5.43 -3.32 -11.77
C CYS A 6 6.70 -4.02 -12.29
N LEU A 7 7.01 -5.18 -11.71
CA LEU A 7 8.18 -5.99 -12.08
C LEU A 7 8.13 -6.52 -13.52
N ASP A 8 6.93 -6.69 -14.09
CA ASP A 8 6.74 -7.09 -15.49
C ASP A 8 6.74 -5.90 -16.46
N GLY A 9 7.08 -4.69 -15.99
CA GLY A 9 7.19 -3.49 -16.78
C GLY A 9 5.92 -2.66 -16.89
N SER A 10 4.74 -3.19 -16.50
CA SER A 10 3.48 -2.44 -16.54
C SER A 10 3.40 -1.33 -15.49
N SER A 11 2.44 -0.44 -15.65
CA SER A 11 2.07 0.56 -14.64
C SER A 11 0.73 0.21 -14.00
N LEU A 12 0.68 0.18 -12.65
CA LEU A 12 -0.54 -0.01 -11.86
C LEU A 12 -0.96 1.31 -11.21
N ALA A 13 -2.13 1.83 -11.59
CA ALA A 13 -2.78 2.94 -10.89
C ALA A 13 -3.86 2.42 -9.94
N VAL A 14 -3.96 3.00 -8.74
CA VAL A 14 -4.96 2.67 -7.70
C VAL A 14 -5.81 3.89 -7.43
N VAL A 15 -6.94 4.01 -8.11
CA VAL A 15 -7.76 5.22 -8.17
C VAL A 15 -8.88 5.12 -7.13
N PRO A 16 -8.92 6.00 -6.11
CA PRO A 16 -10.06 6.05 -5.20
C PRO A 16 -11.27 6.63 -5.91
N VAL A 17 -12.39 5.91 -5.82
CA VAL A 17 -13.71 6.29 -6.32
C VAL A 17 -14.63 6.47 -5.13
N ALA A 18 -15.20 7.66 -4.98
CA ALA A 18 -16.12 7.97 -3.89
C ALA A 18 -17.42 7.18 -4.01
N SER A 19 -17.79 6.50 -2.92
CA SER A 19 -19.13 5.98 -2.70
C SER A 19 -20.00 7.09 -2.12
N VAL A 20 -21.14 7.35 -2.75
CA VAL A 20 -22.08 8.40 -2.36
C VAL A 20 -23.33 7.82 -1.70
N ASP A 21 -23.86 8.51 -0.70
CA ASP A 21 -25.15 8.18 -0.10
C ASP A 21 -26.33 8.58 -1.02
N ARG A 22 -27.57 8.36 -0.57
CA ARG A 22 -28.78 8.75 -1.33
C ARG A 22 -28.90 10.26 -1.53
N GLY A 23 -28.23 11.06 -0.71
CA GLY A 23 -28.16 12.53 -0.82
C GLY A 23 -27.00 13.02 -1.68
N GLY A 24 -26.18 12.12 -2.23
CA GLY A 24 -25.01 12.47 -3.04
C GLY A 24 -23.77 12.80 -2.22
N ASN A 25 -23.77 12.60 -0.90
CA ASN A 25 -22.60 12.89 -0.07
C ASN A 25 -21.61 11.72 -0.14
N PRO A 26 -20.34 11.98 -0.50
CA PRO A 26 -19.28 11.00 -0.36
C PRO A 26 -19.10 10.61 1.10
N PHE A 27 -19.11 9.30 1.39
CA PHE A 27 -18.84 8.81 2.73
C PHE A 27 -17.64 7.86 2.77
N GLU A 28 -17.38 7.14 1.67
CA GLU A 28 -16.35 6.11 1.58
C GLU A 28 -15.67 6.09 0.21
N VAL A 29 -14.58 5.33 0.09
CA VAL A 29 -13.92 5.07 -1.20
C VAL A 29 -13.84 3.57 -1.46
N THR A 30 -14.02 3.24 -2.73
CA THR A 30 -13.61 1.97 -3.35
C THR A 30 -12.40 2.24 -4.24
N LEU A 31 -11.48 1.30 -4.38
CA LEU A 31 -10.30 1.48 -5.22
C LEU A 31 -10.53 0.82 -6.58
N GLU A 32 -10.54 1.61 -7.65
CA GLU A 32 -10.43 1.10 -9.01
C GLU A 32 -8.95 0.87 -9.36
N LEU A 33 -8.62 -0.34 -9.78
CA LEU A 33 -7.28 -0.71 -10.23
C LEU A 33 -7.22 -0.54 -11.74
N ARG A 34 -6.17 0.12 -12.24
CA ARG A 34 -5.91 0.25 -13.68
C ARG A 34 -4.51 -0.23 -14.03
N ARG A 35 -4.40 -1.08 -15.04
CA ARG A 35 -3.12 -1.58 -15.56
C ARG A 35 -2.89 -0.97 -16.93
N ASP A 36 -1.80 -0.21 -17.07
CA ASP A 36 -1.43 0.47 -18.31
C ASP A 36 -2.56 1.38 -18.88
N GLY A 37 -3.45 1.84 -18.00
CA GLY A 37 -4.63 2.65 -18.32
C GLY A 37 -5.95 1.88 -18.36
N ASP A 38 -5.91 0.57 -18.59
CA ASP A 38 -7.09 -0.29 -18.72
C ASP A 38 -7.64 -0.71 -17.36
N SER A 39 -8.97 -0.89 -17.26
CA SER A 39 -9.61 -1.39 -16.05
C SER A 39 -9.08 -2.79 -15.70
N PHE A 40 -8.54 -2.91 -14.50
CA PHE A 40 -7.92 -4.14 -14.00
C PHE A 40 -8.78 -4.79 -12.92
N GLY A 41 -9.48 -4.00 -12.11
CA GLY A 41 -10.42 -4.49 -11.11
C GLY A 41 -10.94 -3.39 -10.19
N SER A 42 -11.77 -3.76 -9.23
CA SER A 42 -12.25 -2.86 -8.17
C SER A 42 -12.13 -3.59 -6.83
N VAL A 43 -11.68 -2.92 -5.78
CA VAL A 43 -11.38 -3.54 -4.48
C VAL A 43 -11.65 -2.60 -3.32
N GLY A 44 -11.84 -3.18 -2.13
CA GLY A 44 -11.74 -2.41 -0.89
C GLY A 44 -12.87 -1.41 -0.71
N GLU A 45 -14.11 -1.89 -0.78
CA GLU A 45 -15.25 -1.12 -0.29
C GLU A 45 -14.91 -0.61 1.12
N ARG A 46 -15.11 0.69 1.39
CA ARG A 46 -14.93 1.30 2.71
C ARG A 46 -13.47 1.33 3.21
N CYS A 47 -12.47 1.30 2.32
CA CYS A 47 -11.06 1.14 2.71
C CYS A 47 -10.33 2.43 3.13
N GLY A 48 -10.89 3.61 2.85
CA GLY A 48 -10.20 4.90 3.04
C GLY A 48 -9.65 5.14 4.45
N TYR A 49 -10.44 4.81 5.48
CA TYR A 49 -10.01 4.91 6.88
C TYR A 49 -8.80 4.00 7.19
N PHE A 50 -8.78 2.77 6.65
CA PHE A 50 -7.65 1.85 6.84
C PHE A 50 -6.37 2.35 6.17
N LEU A 51 -6.50 2.93 4.97
CA LEU A 51 -5.39 3.56 4.25
C LEU A 51 -4.84 4.77 5.02
N ALA A 52 -5.71 5.63 5.55
CA ALA A 52 -5.30 6.77 6.37
C ALA A 52 -4.56 6.34 7.63
N GLY A 53 -5.10 5.36 8.36
CA GLY A 53 -4.44 4.80 9.55
C GLY A 53 -3.11 4.14 9.22
N LEU A 54 -2.99 3.45 8.08
CA LEU A 54 -1.71 2.90 7.63
C LEU A 54 -0.70 4.00 7.28
N ALA A 55 -1.13 5.06 6.60
CA ALA A 55 -0.27 6.19 6.27
C ALA A 55 0.33 6.83 7.54
N GLY A 56 -0.49 7.02 8.58
CA GLY A 56 -0.05 7.48 9.90
C GLY A 56 1.03 6.58 10.50
N ARG A 57 0.77 5.26 10.56
CA ARG A 57 1.75 4.30 11.10
C ARG A 57 3.04 4.21 10.29
N VAL A 58 2.98 4.38 8.97
CA VAL A 58 4.19 4.43 8.11
C VAL A 58 4.98 5.71 8.39
N ALA A 59 4.31 6.86 8.56
CA ALA A 59 4.97 8.10 8.93
C ALA A 59 5.64 7.99 10.31
N GLU A 60 4.94 7.42 11.30
CA GLU A 60 5.49 7.14 12.64
C GLU A 60 6.71 6.22 12.57
N ALA A 61 6.64 5.13 11.81
CA ALA A 61 7.75 4.21 11.63
C ALA A 61 8.97 4.88 10.98
N ARG A 62 8.77 5.83 10.08
CA ARG A 62 9.87 6.53 9.40
C ARG A 62 10.52 7.62 10.27
N ALA A 63 9.84 8.11 11.30
CA ALA A 63 10.36 9.16 12.18
C ALA A 63 11.67 8.73 12.86
N GLU A 64 12.60 9.68 13.02
CA GLU A 64 13.91 9.43 13.64
C GLU A 64 13.80 9.01 15.11
N SER A 65 12.74 9.44 15.80
CA SER A 65 12.45 9.05 17.19
C SER A 65 11.76 7.69 17.32
N SER A 66 11.47 7.01 16.21
CA SER A 66 10.73 5.75 16.24
C SER A 66 11.59 4.57 16.71
N PRO A 67 11.01 3.53 17.30
CA PRO A 67 11.72 2.27 17.56
C PRO A 67 12.31 1.63 16.29
N GLN A 68 11.71 1.91 15.13
CA GLN A 68 12.18 1.40 13.84
C GLN A 68 13.51 2.04 13.42
N ALA A 69 13.77 3.32 13.76
CA ALA A 69 15.02 3.99 13.42
C ALA A 69 16.24 3.32 14.08
N THR A 70 16.08 2.81 15.31
CA THR A 70 17.13 2.04 16.00
C THR A 70 17.40 0.68 15.34
N ARG A 71 16.36 0.03 14.81
CA ARG A 71 16.44 -1.32 14.23
C ARG A 71 16.81 -1.32 12.75
N TRP A 72 16.41 -0.27 12.02
CA TRP A 72 16.55 -0.10 10.59
C TRP A 72 17.19 1.26 10.31
N PRO A 73 18.53 1.30 10.21
CA PRO A 73 19.26 2.56 10.01
C PRO A 73 18.84 3.29 8.74
N ASP A 74 18.62 2.55 7.64
CA ASP A 74 18.10 3.11 6.39
C ASP A 74 16.62 3.50 6.55
N PRO A 75 16.25 4.78 6.38
CA PRO A 75 14.86 5.24 6.42
C PRO A 75 13.91 4.45 5.51
N ASP A 76 14.41 3.96 4.38
CA ASP A 76 13.62 3.22 3.38
C ASP A 76 13.29 1.78 3.79
N ASP A 77 13.93 1.27 4.85
CA ASP A 77 13.64 -0.02 5.47
C ASP A 77 12.74 0.11 6.71
N ARG A 78 12.36 1.33 7.11
CA ARG A 78 11.53 1.59 8.28
C ARG A 78 10.04 1.43 7.95
N PHE A 79 9.44 0.31 8.35
CA PHE A 79 8.01 0.02 8.21
C PHE A 79 7.37 -0.25 9.58
N PRO A 80 6.06 -0.01 9.73
CA PRO A 80 5.38 -0.31 10.99
C PRO A 80 5.45 -1.80 11.29
N ASP A 81 5.45 -2.12 12.59
CA ASP A 81 5.30 -3.51 13.03
C ASP A 81 3.85 -3.98 12.83
N PRO A 82 3.62 -5.29 12.60
CA PRO A 82 2.28 -5.85 12.54
C PRO A 82 1.51 -5.61 13.84
N GLN A 83 0.24 -5.22 13.71
CA GLN A 83 -0.63 -4.82 14.82
C GLN A 83 -0.99 -5.97 15.78
N HIS A 84 -0.77 -7.22 15.35
CA HIS A 84 -1.05 -8.41 16.15
C HIS A 84 0.19 -9.30 16.12
N GLY A 85 0.75 -9.60 17.29
CA GLY A 85 1.99 -10.37 17.52
C GLY A 85 1.97 -11.83 17.06
N GLY A 86 1.31 -12.14 15.95
CA GLY A 86 1.44 -13.41 15.26
C GLY A 86 2.81 -13.49 14.58
N ALA A 87 3.48 -14.62 14.77
CA ALA A 87 4.77 -14.98 14.19
C ALA A 87 4.74 -15.18 12.66
N ALA A 88 3.91 -14.42 11.93
CA ALA A 88 3.93 -14.41 10.48
C ALA A 88 5.30 -13.87 10.04
N ARG A 89 6.06 -14.71 9.33
CA ARG A 89 7.40 -14.39 8.86
C ARG A 89 7.43 -13.11 8.02
N GLU A 90 6.29 -12.77 7.41
CA GLU A 90 6.11 -11.65 6.51
C GLU A 90 4.71 -11.03 6.73
N PRO A 91 4.60 -9.96 7.53
CA PRO A 91 3.31 -9.42 7.93
C PRO A 91 2.62 -8.66 6.80
N GLU A 92 1.29 -8.71 6.80
CA GLU A 92 0.45 -7.97 5.87
C GLU A 92 0.18 -6.55 6.39
N LEU A 93 0.38 -5.54 5.53
CA LEU A 93 0.06 -4.14 5.83
C LEU A 93 -1.42 -3.85 5.53
N PHE A 94 -1.95 -4.45 4.47
CA PHE A 94 -3.38 -4.50 4.15
C PHE A 94 -3.68 -5.57 3.09
N ALA A 95 -4.92 -6.04 3.04
CA ALA A 95 -5.50 -6.74 1.91
C ALA A 95 -6.92 -6.25 1.65
N PHE A 96 -7.16 -5.78 0.43
CA PHE A 96 -8.47 -5.38 -0.06
C PHE A 96 -8.90 -6.34 -1.15
N ARG A 97 -10.14 -6.83 -1.02
CA ARG A 97 -10.76 -7.72 -2.00
C ARG A 97 -12.02 -7.07 -2.53
N TYR A 98 -12.43 -7.45 -3.72
CA TYR A 98 -13.78 -7.16 -4.18
C TYR A 98 -14.80 -7.88 -3.29
N ARG A 99 -15.91 -7.20 -3.02
CA ARG A 99 -17.06 -7.80 -2.34
C ARG A 99 -18.26 -7.65 -3.26
N ASP A 100 -18.65 -8.73 -3.90
CA ASP A 100 -20.05 -8.97 -4.23
C ASP A 100 -20.48 -10.27 -3.54
N ARG A 101 -21.72 -10.28 -3.05
CA ARG A 101 -22.27 -11.31 -2.14
C ARG A 101 -22.50 -12.65 -2.84
N GLY A 102 -22.29 -12.72 -4.15
CA GLY A 102 -22.62 -13.89 -4.98
C GLY A 102 -21.56 -14.36 -5.96
N ASP A 103 -20.35 -13.80 -5.99
CA ASP A 103 -19.40 -14.08 -7.09
C ASP A 103 -18.28 -15.08 -6.76
N LEU A 104 -17.97 -15.92 -7.75
CA LEU A 104 -16.98 -17.00 -7.72
C LEU A 104 -15.55 -16.43 -7.85
N VAL A 105 -14.66 -16.87 -6.97
CA VAL A 105 -13.17 -16.89 -7.02
C VAL A 105 -12.49 -16.18 -8.22
N SER A 106 -12.68 -14.87 -8.44
CA SER A 106 -11.76 -14.04 -9.27
C SER A 106 -12.05 -12.54 -9.23
N THR A 107 -12.75 -12.05 -8.23
CA THR A 107 -13.05 -10.64 -8.14
C THR A 107 -11.93 -9.90 -7.40
N GLY A 108 -11.12 -9.13 -8.14
CA GLY A 108 -10.12 -8.14 -7.69
C GLY A 108 -9.47 -8.32 -6.29
N GLU A 109 -8.16 -8.47 -6.20
CA GLU A 109 -7.43 -8.35 -4.92
C GLU A 109 -6.29 -7.35 -5.04
N LEU A 110 -6.12 -6.52 -4.01
CA LEU A 110 -4.97 -5.66 -3.81
C LEU A 110 -4.42 -5.93 -2.41
N ARG A 111 -3.21 -6.47 -2.34
CA ARG A 111 -2.55 -6.84 -1.08
C ARG A 111 -1.20 -6.19 -0.99
N CYS A 112 -0.85 -5.71 0.19
CA CYS A 112 0.49 -5.23 0.50
C CYS A 112 1.06 -6.04 1.66
N ALA A 113 2.13 -6.79 1.40
CA ALA A 113 2.83 -7.58 2.40
C ALA A 113 4.27 -7.08 2.55
N LEU A 114 4.76 -7.08 3.78
CA LEU A 114 6.13 -6.73 4.06
C LEU A 114 7.04 -7.94 3.87
N ARG A 115 8.12 -7.76 3.11
CA ARG A 115 9.16 -8.76 2.87
C ARG A 115 10.48 -8.29 3.44
N THR A 116 11.17 -9.17 4.15
CA THR A 116 12.52 -8.95 4.66
C THR A 116 13.47 -9.86 3.92
N SER A 117 14.51 -9.30 3.29
CA SER A 117 15.46 -10.07 2.48
C SER A 117 16.89 -9.56 2.65
N SER A 118 17.87 -10.43 2.43
CA SER A 118 19.27 -10.04 2.35
C SER A 118 19.56 -9.51 0.94
N MET A 119 20.14 -8.32 0.84
CA MET A 119 20.56 -7.72 -0.42
C MET A 119 22.02 -7.31 -0.36
N TRP A 120 22.72 -7.47 -1.49
CA TRP A 120 24.05 -6.92 -1.66
C TRP A 120 23.95 -5.44 -2.01
N VAL A 121 24.65 -4.61 -1.25
CA VAL A 121 24.79 -3.19 -1.48
C VAL A 121 26.13 -2.97 -2.16
N GLY A 122 26.11 -2.45 -3.40
CA GLY A 122 27.31 -2.31 -4.20
C GLY A 122 28.23 -1.14 -3.78
N PRO A 123 29.38 -0.99 -4.46
CA PRO A 123 30.40 0.03 -4.20
C PRO A 123 29.90 1.47 -4.06
N GLN A 124 28.81 1.80 -4.77
CA GLN A 124 28.18 3.12 -4.77
C GLN A 124 27.60 3.53 -3.41
N GLN A 125 27.29 2.56 -2.55
CA GLN A 125 26.68 2.77 -1.23
C GLN A 125 27.57 2.22 -0.10
N SER A 126 28.59 1.43 -0.41
CA SER A 126 29.58 0.88 0.54
C SER A 126 30.88 0.60 -0.20
N ALA A 127 32.03 1.15 0.22
CA ALA A 127 33.28 1.12 -0.55
C ALA A 127 33.75 -0.28 -0.98
N SER A 128 33.47 -1.33 -0.20
CA SER A 128 33.78 -2.73 -0.51
C SER A 128 32.56 -3.54 -0.98
N GLY A 129 31.40 -2.90 -1.03
CA GLY A 129 30.10 -3.54 -0.97
C GLY A 129 29.86 -4.26 0.36
N SER A 130 28.59 -4.45 0.72
CA SER A 130 28.22 -5.17 1.94
C SER A 130 26.87 -5.85 1.78
N TRP A 131 26.70 -7.00 2.42
CA TRP A 131 25.38 -7.58 2.63
C TRP A 131 24.63 -6.76 3.67
N ARG A 132 23.38 -6.41 3.38
CA ARG A 132 22.45 -5.85 4.36
C ARG A 132 21.15 -6.61 4.34
N VAL A 133 20.42 -6.53 5.44
CA VAL A 133 19.01 -6.90 5.47
C VAL A 133 18.19 -5.67 5.08
N ALA A 134 17.26 -5.82 4.16
CA ALA A 134 16.35 -4.77 3.71
C ALA A 134 14.89 -5.22 3.83
N ARG A 135 14.01 -4.23 4.00
CA ARG A 135 12.55 -4.43 4.07
C ARG A 135 11.89 -3.77 2.88
N ARG A 136 10.96 -4.47 2.24
CA ARG A 136 10.18 -3.93 1.12
C ARG A 136 8.71 -4.24 1.28
N ALA A 137 7.86 -3.26 0.97
CA ALA A 137 6.44 -3.47 0.79
C ALA A 137 6.22 -4.06 -0.60
N VAL A 138 5.73 -5.30 -0.65
CA VAL A 138 5.36 -5.99 -1.88
C VAL A 138 3.86 -5.82 -2.07
N LEU A 139 3.51 -5.02 -3.07
CA LEU A 139 2.14 -4.76 -3.46
C LEU A 139 1.79 -5.66 -4.64
N ASP A 140 0.94 -6.64 -4.37
CA ASP A 140 0.36 -7.54 -5.36
C ASP A 140 -1.06 -7.05 -5.72
N ALA A 141 -1.38 -7.06 -7.01
CA ALA A 141 -2.73 -6.79 -7.49
C ALA A 141 -3.16 -7.89 -8.47
N TRP A 142 -4.36 -8.42 -8.29
CA TRP A 142 -4.99 -9.38 -9.20
C TRP A 142 -6.25 -8.78 -9.78
N GLY A 143 -6.33 -8.79 -11.10
CA GLY A 143 -7.52 -8.38 -11.84
C GLY A 143 -8.41 -9.55 -12.22
N ALA A 144 -9.56 -9.24 -12.82
CA ALA A 144 -10.56 -10.25 -13.23
C ALA A 144 -10.02 -11.28 -14.25
N GLY A 145 -8.99 -10.91 -15.02
CA GLY A 145 -8.35 -11.79 -16.01
C GLY A 145 -7.34 -12.81 -15.46
N GLY A 146 -7.22 -12.95 -14.13
CA GLY A 146 -6.34 -13.95 -13.48
C GLY A 146 -4.83 -13.67 -13.52
N ARG A 147 -4.36 -12.71 -14.34
CA ARG A 147 -2.96 -12.27 -14.37
C ARG A 147 -2.72 -11.18 -13.34
N GLY A 148 -1.97 -11.50 -12.27
CA GLY A 148 -1.55 -10.52 -11.28
C GLY A 148 -0.35 -9.67 -11.72
N VAL A 149 -0.18 -8.52 -11.07
CA VAL A 149 1.01 -7.65 -11.18
C VAL A 149 1.59 -7.40 -9.79
N ARG A 150 2.88 -7.09 -9.74
CA ARG A 150 3.62 -6.85 -8.48
C ARG A 150 4.44 -5.58 -8.58
N ALA A 151 4.31 -4.69 -7.60
CA ALA A 151 5.23 -3.59 -7.33
C ALA A 151 6.00 -3.86 -6.02
N VAL A 152 7.23 -3.39 -5.94
CA VAL A 152 8.09 -3.52 -4.75
C VAL A 152 8.51 -2.11 -4.35
N LEU A 153 8.16 -1.73 -3.12
CA LEU A 153 8.28 -0.35 -2.64
C LEU A 153 9.20 -0.30 -1.43
N THR A 154 10.04 0.73 -1.36
CA THR A 154 10.61 1.21 -0.09
C THR A 154 9.52 1.80 0.81
N SER A 155 9.84 2.11 2.06
CA SER A 155 8.88 2.77 2.93
C SER A 155 8.58 4.21 2.49
N SER A 156 9.51 4.89 1.81
CA SER A 156 9.27 6.23 1.24
C SER A 156 8.34 6.16 0.05
N GLU A 157 8.53 5.19 -0.84
CA GLU A 157 7.66 4.95 -1.98
C GLU A 157 6.26 4.54 -1.53
N LEU A 158 6.14 3.69 -0.50
CA LEU A 158 4.85 3.36 0.10
C LEU A 158 4.17 4.59 0.72
N ALA A 159 4.91 5.42 1.46
CA ALA A 159 4.38 6.64 2.05
C ALA A 159 3.89 7.63 0.98
N GLY A 160 4.66 7.82 -0.09
CA GLY A 160 4.27 8.64 -1.23
C GLY A 160 3.03 8.12 -1.92
N PHE A 161 2.96 6.81 -2.17
CA PHE A 161 1.79 6.15 -2.74
C PHE A 161 0.52 6.37 -1.89
N LEU A 162 0.60 6.13 -0.58
CA LEU A 162 -0.53 6.34 0.33
C LEU A 162 -0.99 7.80 0.36
N ALA A 163 -0.04 8.74 0.39
CA ALA A 163 -0.33 10.17 0.36
C ALA A 163 -1.03 10.59 -0.95
N GLU A 164 -0.59 10.08 -2.10
CA GLU A 164 -1.23 10.34 -3.39
C GLU A 164 -2.66 9.79 -3.44
N VAL A 165 -2.89 8.56 -2.99
CA VAL A 165 -4.23 7.95 -2.95
C VAL A 165 -5.15 8.73 -2.02
N LEU A 166 -4.70 9.08 -0.82
CA LEU A 166 -5.52 9.85 0.12
C LEU A 166 -5.83 11.26 -0.38
N ALA A 167 -4.87 11.94 -1.02
CA ALA A 167 -5.10 13.25 -1.63
C ALA A 167 -6.08 13.18 -2.82
N GLU A 168 -6.12 12.07 -3.56
CA GLU A 168 -7.13 11.84 -4.61
C GLU A 168 -8.52 11.57 -4.00
N ALA A 169 -8.58 10.77 -2.92
CA ALA A 169 -9.83 10.51 -2.20
C ALA A 169 -10.44 11.82 -1.63
N GLU A 170 -9.62 12.68 -1.04
CA GLU A 170 -10.03 14.00 -0.57
C GLU A 170 -10.57 14.88 -1.71
N ARG A 171 -9.91 14.88 -2.88
CA ARG A 171 -10.38 15.60 -4.07
C ARG A 171 -11.71 15.05 -4.61
N ALA A 172 -11.96 13.76 -4.42
CA ALA A 172 -13.25 13.12 -4.72
C ALA A 172 -14.32 13.35 -3.63
N GLY A 173 -14.00 14.13 -2.58
CA GLY A 173 -14.92 14.49 -1.49
C GLY A 173 -14.95 13.51 -0.32
N ALA A 174 -14.16 12.44 -0.35
CA ALA A 174 -14.06 11.45 0.71
C ALA A 174 -12.80 11.69 1.56
N GLY A 175 -12.86 12.69 2.45
CA GLY A 175 -11.76 13.04 3.34
C GLY A 175 -11.68 12.17 4.59
N TYR A 176 -10.46 11.84 5.03
CA TYR A 176 -10.19 10.95 6.18
C TYR A 176 -9.25 11.56 7.22
N ARG A 177 -9.11 12.89 7.24
CA ARG A 177 -8.29 13.61 8.22
C ARG A 177 -8.92 13.54 9.62
N ASP A 178 -8.13 13.02 10.55
CA ASP A 178 -8.29 13.04 12.01
C ASP A 178 -9.63 12.51 12.58
N HIS A 179 -9.65 11.20 12.85
CA HIS A 179 -10.41 10.64 13.97
C HIS A 179 -9.47 10.02 15.02
N HIS A 180 -8.56 10.83 15.55
CA HIS A 180 -8.07 10.61 16.91
C HIS A 180 -8.95 11.43 17.86
N GLY A 181 -10.02 10.83 18.35
CA GLY A 181 -10.86 11.45 19.37
C GLY A 181 -12.24 10.84 19.55
N ARG A 182 -12.31 9.73 20.29
CA ARG A 182 -12.97 9.68 21.61
C ARG A 182 -12.57 8.42 22.34
#